data_AF-A0A924BM20-F1
#
_entry.id   AF-A0A924BM20-F1
#
_cell.length_a   1.000
_cell.length_b   1.000
_cell.length_c   1.000
_cell.angle_alpha   90.00
_cell.angle_beta   90.00
_cell.angle_gamma   90.00
#
_symmetry.space_group_name_H-M   'P 1'
#
loop_
_entity.id
_entity.type
_entity.pdbx_description
1 polymer ?
#
loop_
_entity_poly.entity_id
_entity_poly.type
_entity_poly.pdbx_seq_one_letter_code
_entity_poly.pdbx_strand_id
1 'polypeptide(L)'
;MKPDLHPWASELSHLHAEVWLRLSRGVHDRHAPARHPTLATVSVDGRPQARTVVLRAADKPAGTLDIHTDLYSAKFQELRATPFAALHMWDPAAHLQVRLEA
;
A
#
# COMPACT_ATOMS: atom_id res chain seq x y z
N MET A 1 -19.57 -28.55 -0.31
CA MET A 1 -19.50 -27.09 -0.02
C MET A 1 -18.03 -26.71 -0.03
N LYS A 2 -17.58 -25.82 -0.92
CA LYS A 2 -16.19 -25.32 -0.83
C LYS A 2 -16.10 -24.52 0.47
N PRO A 3 -15.09 -24.75 1.34
CA PRO A 3 -14.91 -23.91 2.52
C PRO A 3 -14.73 -22.47 2.06
N ASP A 4 -15.38 -21.54 2.77
CA ASP A 4 -15.12 -20.12 2.58
C ASP A 4 -13.64 -19.87 2.90
N LEU A 5 -12.86 -19.52 1.88
CA LEU A 5 -11.42 -19.34 2.01
C LEU A 5 -11.10 -18.09 2.83
N HIS A 6 -12.04 -17.13 2.90
CA HIS A 6 -11.81 -15.80 3.44
C HIS A 6 -13.03 -15.31 4.23
N PRO A 7 -13.35 -15.90 5.40
CA PRO A 7 -14.49 -15.48 6.22
C PRO A 7 -14.41 -13.99 6.63
N TRP A 8 -13.20 -13.46 6.74
CA TRP A 8 -12.93 -12.04 6.98
C TRP A 8 -13.39 -11.11 5.85
N ALA A 9 -13.61 -11.61 4.63
CA ALA A 9 -14.08 -10.82 3.49
C ALA A 9 -15.61 -10.66 3.45
N SER A 10 -16.33 -11.38 4.32
CA SER A 10 -17.81 -11.38 4.34
C SER A 10 -18.42 -10.09 4.91
N GLU A 11 -17.66 -9.34 5.71
CA GLU A 11 -18.11 -8.05 6.28
C GLU A 11 -17.06 -6.96 6.09
N LEU A 12 -17.52 -5.73 5.86
CA LEU A 12 -16.66 -4.58 5.60
C LEU A 12 -15.72 -4.26 6.76
N SER A 13 -16.20 -4.37 8.00
CA SER A 13 -15.42 -4.12 9.22
C SER A 13 -14.25 -5.10 9.35
N HIS A 14 -14.50 -6.38 9.09
CA HIS A 14 -13.50 -7.44 9.08
C HIS A 14 -12.52 -7.26 7.93
N LEU A 15 -13.00 -7.02 6.71
CA LEU A 15 -12.15 -6.77 5.54
C LEU A 15 -11.22 -5.58 5.78
N HIS A 16 -11.75 -4.48 6.34
CA HIS A 16 -10.95 -3.30 6.68
C HIS A 16 -9.89 -3.62 7.75
N ALA A 17 -10.24 -4.39 8.79
CA ALA A 17 -9.27 -4.82 9.80
C ALA A 17 -8.16 -5.69 9.19
N GLU A 18 -8.52 -6.55 8.25
CA GLU A 18 -7.65 -7.51 7.58
C GLU A 18 -6.69 -6.84 6.58
N VAL A 19 -7.11 -5.75 5.94
CA VAL A 19 -6.23 -4.85 5.15
C VAL A 19 -5.18 -4.21 6.06
N TRP A 20 -5.60 -3.61 7.18
CA TRP A 20 -4.66 -2.97 8.12
C TRP A 20 -3.70 -3.98 8.79
N LEU A 21 -4.15 -5.19 9.07
CA LEU A 21 -3.29 -6.27 9.55
C LEU A 21 -2.16 -6.56 8.55
N ARG A 22 -2.48 -6.66 7.25
CA ARG A 22 -1.47 -6.89 6.20
C ARG A 22 -0.50 -5.73 6.06
N LEU A 23 -1.00 -4.50 6.04
CA LEU A 23 -0.15 -3.30 5.99
C LEU A 23 0.82 -3.27 7.18
N SER A 24 0.32 -3.53 8.39
CA SER A 24 1.15 -3.60 9.60
C SER A 24 2.18 -4.74 9.54
N ARG A 25 1.82 -5.92 9.00
CA ARG A 25 2.78 -7.01 8.77
C ARG A 25 3.89 -6.61 7.80
N GLY A 26 3.60 -5.82 6.78
CA GLY A 26 4.60 -5.26 5.86
C GLY A 26 5.69 -4.42 6.54
N VAL A 27 5.39 -3.84 7.69
CA VAL A 27 6.37 -3.10 8.50
C VAL A 27 7.31 -4.04 9.24
N HIS A 28 6.78 -5.14 9.81
CA HIS A 28 7.51 -6.02 10.74
C HIS A 28 8.11 -7.27 10.10
N ASP A 29 7.63 -7.71 8.94
CA ASP A 29 8.08 -8.91 8.25
C ASP A 29 8.60 -8.55 6.85
N ARG A 30 9.89 -8.77 6.62
CA ARG A 30 10.55 -8.47 5.33
C ARG A 30 10.04 -9.33 4.17
N HIS A 31 9.38 -10.45 4.45
CA HIS A 31 8.83 -11.38 3.46
C HIS A 31 7.34 -11.16 3.22
N ALA A 32 6.67 -10.33 4.02
CA ALA A 32 5.27 -10.01 3.79
C ALA A 32 5.08 -9.26 2.46
N PRO A 33 4.03 -9.55 1.67
CA PRO A 33 3.78 -8.85 0.41
C PRO A 33 3.68 -7.32 0.56
N ALA A 34 3.07 -6.86 1.66
CA ALA A 34 2.96 -5.44 2.01
C ALA A 34 4.29 -4.75 2.32
N ARG A 35 5.41 -5.49 2.44
CA ARG A 35 6.73 -4.90 2.68
C ARG A 35 7.19 -4.02 1.51
N HIS A 36 6.90 -4.48 0.29
CA HIS A 36 7.39 -3.90 -0.95
C HIS A 36 6.22 -3.50 -1.88
N PRO A 37 5.34 -2.57 -1.46
CA PRO A 37 4.23 -2.14 -2.29
C PRO A 37 4.73 -1.32 -3.49
N THR A 38 3.87 -1.18 -4.49
CA THR A 38 4.09 -0.29 -5.64
C THR A 38 3.49 1.07 -5.34
N LEU A 39 4.30 2.12 -5.36
CA LEU A 39 3.88 3.51 -5.30
C LEU A 39 3.72 4.06 -6.72
N ALA A 40 2.53 4.56 -7.03
CA ALA A 40 2.25 5.32 -8.23
C ALA A 40 2.16 6.82 -7.92
N THR A 41 2.71 7.63 -8.82
CA THR A 41 2.68 9.12 -8.78
C THR A 41 2.49 9.65 -10.20
N VAL A 42 2.33 10.96 -10.32
CA VAL A 42 2.25 11.65 -11.61
C VAL A 42 3.54 12.42 -11.85
N SER A 43 4.19 12.21 -12.99
CA SER A 43 5.37 12.96 -13.37
C SER A 43 5.04 14.44 -13.61
N VAL A 44 6.06 15.31 -13.60
CA VAL A 44 5.87 16.76 -13.86
C VAL A 44 5.26 17.06 -15.23
N ASP A 45 5.39 16.16 -16.21
CA ASP A 45 4.77 16.23 -17.53
C ASP A 45 3.42 15.48 -17.62
N GLY A 46 2.86 15.05 -16.48
CA GLY A 46 1.53 14.45 -16.40
C GLY A 46 1.47 12.95 -16.72
N ARG A 47 2.60 12.23 -16.74
CA ARG A 47 2.64 10.79 -17.03
C ARG A 47 2.58 9.95 -15.76
N PRO A 48 1.91 8.79 -15.77
CA PRO A 48 1.92 7.88 -14.64
C PRO A 48 3.33 7.31 -14.44
N GLN A 49 3.76 7.25 -13.19
CA GLN A 49 5.00 6.61 -12.78
C GLN A 49 4.71 5.57 -11.71
N ALA A 50 5.36 4.41 -11.75
CA ALA A 50 5.18 3.34 -10.77
C ALA A 50 6.53 2.74 -10.38
N ARG A 51 6.74 2.49 -9.08
CA ARG A 51 7.95 1.84 -8.56
C ARG A 51 7.69 1.13 -7.25
N THR A 52 8.50 0.12 -6.95
CA THR A 52 8.53 -0.50 -5.63
C THR A 52 9.10 0.47 -4.60
N VAL A 53 8.47 0.53 -3.44
CA VAL A 53 8.95 1.25 -2.25
C VAL A 53 8.97 0.30 -1.06
N VAL A 54 9.50 0.76 0.08
CA VAL A 54 9.46 -0.01 1.32
C VAL A 54 8.51 0.67 2.30
N LEU A 55 7.52 -0.07 2.79
CA LEU A 55 6.63 0.39 3.85
C LEU A 55 7.38 0.44 5.19
N ARG A 56 7.38 1.60 5.85
CA ARG A 56 8.16 1.87 7.07
C ARG A 56 7.30 1.99 8.33
N ALA A 57 6.09 2.50 8.20
CA ALA A 57 5.11 2.51 9.27
C ALA A 57 3.69 2.37 8.70
N ALA A 58 2.77 1.89 9.53
CA ALA A 58 1.35 1.86 9.25
C ALA A 58 0.60 2.21 10.54
N ASP A 59 -0.10 3.35 10.54
CA ASP A 59 -0.86 3.84 11.69
C ASP A 59 -2.36 3.80 11.34
N LYS A 60 -3.05 2.79 11.89
CA LYS A 60 -4.48 2.59 11.65
C LYS A 60 -5.34 3.71 12.25
N PRO A 61 -5.16 4.13 13.52
CA PRO A 61 -5.87 5.28 14.07
C PRO A 61 -5.70 6.57 13.26
N ALA A 62 -4.48 6.88 12.80
CA ALA A 62 -4.22 8.08 12.00
C ALA A 62 -4.60 7.93 10.52
N GLY A 63 -4.75 6.71 10.02
CA GLY A 63 -5.02 6.43 8.62
C GLY A 63 -3.81 6.69 7.72
N THR A 64 -2.59 6.58 8.25
CA THR A 64 -1.36 6.96 7.54
C THR A 64 -0.43 5.78 7.30
N LEU A 65 0.35 5.89 6.23
CA LEU A 65 1.42 4.96 5.86
C LEU A 65 2.69 5.76 5.58
N ASP A 66 3.82 5.30 6.11
CA ASP A 66 5.09 6.00 5.95
C ASP A 66 6.00 5.28 4.97
N ILE A 67 6.55 6.05 4.03
CA ILE A 67 7.55 5.61 3.07
C ILE A 67 8.72 6.58 3.16
N HIS A 68 9.93 6.07 3.34
CA HIS A 68 11.14 6.90 3.30
C HIS A 68 11.67 6.97 1.87
N THR A 69 12.07 8.17 1.44
CA THR A 69 12.65 8.36 0.11
C THR A 69 13.68 9.47 0.09
N ASP A 70 14.52 9.46 -0.95
CA ASP A 70 15.51 10.50 -1.19
C ASP A 70 14.82 11.80 -1.67
N LEU A 71 15.15 12.91 -1.03
CA LEU A 71 14.67 14.27 -1.33
C LEU A 71 15.00 14.73 -2.76
N TYR A 72 16.04 14.16 -3.37
CA TYR A 72 16.43 14.49 -4.74
C TYR A 72 15.85 13.52 -5.78
N SER A 73 15.08 12.52 -5.36
CA SER A 73 14.50 11.56 -6.30
C SER A 73 13.33 12.15 -7.09
N ALA A 74 13.12 11.65 -8.31
CA ALA A 74 12.02 12.08 -9.17
C ALA A 74 10.67 12.02 -8.43
N LYS A 75 10.35 10.91 -7.76
CA LYS A 75 9.08 10.76 -7.03
C LYS A 75 8.82 11.83 -5.97
N PHE A 76 9.87 12.38 -5.35
CA PHE A 76 9.70 13.46 -4.38
C PHE A 76 9.33 14.76 -5.09
N GLN A 77 10.01 15.09 -6.19
CA GLN A 77 9.68 16.25 -7.02
C GLN A 77 8.27 16.13 -7.62
N GLU A 78 7.91 14.93 -8.05
CA GLU A 78 6.57 14.57 -8.54
C GLU A 78 5.50 14.83 -7.48
N LEU A 79 5.67 14.29 -6.26
CA LEU A 79 4.73 14.50 -5.15
C LEU A 79 4.67 15.96 -4.68
N ARG A 80 5.76 16.72 -4.80
CA ARG A 80 5.75 18.16 -4.53
C ARG A 80 4.98 18.95 -5.57
N ALA A 81 5.03 18.55 -6.84
CA ALA A 81 4.33 19.22 -7.93
C ALA A 81 2.86 18.78 -8.02
N THR A 82 2.58 17.51 -7.77
CA THR A 82 1.25 16.89 -7.81
C THR A 82 1.12 15.93 -6.64
N PRO A 83 0.47 16.34 -5.53
CA PRO A 83 0.41 15.57 -4.29
C PRO A 83 -0.65 14.45 -4.36
N PHE A 84 -0.69 13.73 -5.49
CA PHE A 84 -1.53 12.55 -5.68
C PHE A 84 -0.65 11.31 -5.77
N ALA A 85 -0.99 10.31 -4.97
CA ALA A 85 -0.36 9.01 -4.98
C ALA A 85 -1.38 7.89 -4.92
N ALA A 86 -1.00 6.76 -5.49
CA ALA A 86 -1.66 5.50 -5.22
C ALA A 86 -0.65 4.47 -4.71
N LEU A 87 -1.05 3.67 -3.73
CA LEU A 87 -0.29 2.53 -3.25
C LEU A 87 -1.00 1.24 -3.62
N HIS A 88 -0.26 0.30 -4.18
CA HIS A 88 -0.77 -1.00 -4.60
C HIS A 88 0.03 -2.14 -3.99
N MET A 89 -0.66 -3.19 -3.53
CA MET A 89 -0.05 -4.46 -3.20
C MET A 89 -0.97 -5.63 -3.56
N TRP A 90 -0.35 -6.76 -3.88
CA TRP A 90 -1.01 -8.04 -4.10
C TRP A 90 -0.48 -9.07 -3.09
N ASP A 91 -1.38 -9.69 -2.33
CA ASP A 91 -1.08 -10.81 -1.44
C ASP A 91 -1.63 -12.11 -2.05
N PRO A 92 -0.77 -12.96 -2.65
CA PRO A 92 -1.21 -14.18 -3.31
C PRO A 92 -1.72 -15.24 -2.33
N ALA A 93 -1.26 -15.24 -1.06
CA ALA A 93 -1.73 -16.22 -0.08
C ALA A 93 -3.14 -15.89 0.39
N ALA A 94 -3.49 -14.61 0.41
CA ALA A 94 -4.80 -14.11 0.79
C ALA A 94 -5.76 -13.87 -0.39
N HIS A 95 -5.28 -14.04 -1.63
CA HIS A 95 -5.97 -13.60 -2.84
C HIS A 95 -6.51 -12.16 -2.74
N LEU A 96 -5.74 -11.26 -2.13
CA LEU A 96 -6.18 -9.90 -1.81
C LEU A 96 -5.35 -8.87 -2.55
N GLN A 97 -6.03 -8.01 -3.31
CA GLN A 97 -5.46 -6.79 -3.86
C GLN A 97 -5.87 -5.60 -3.00
N VAL A 98 -4.90 -4.80 -2.57
CA VAL A 98 -5.15 -3.54 -1.84
C VAL A 98 -4.69 -2.38 -2.72
N ARG A 99 -5.60 -1.42 -2.91
CA ARG A 99 -5.35 -0.15 -3.59
C ARG A 99 -5.74 0.98 -2.65
N LEU A 100 -4.82 1.90 -2.40
CA LEU A 100 -4.99 3.06 -1.55
C LEU A 100 -4.69 4.31 -2.36
N GLU A 101 -5.42 5.38 -2.13
CA GLU A 101 -5.26 6.67 -2.82
C GLU A 101 -5.08 7.76 -1.76
N ALA A 102 -4.16 8.70 -2.02
CA ALA A 102 -3.81 9.84 -1.17
C ALA A 102 -3.57 11.08 -2.01
#